data_AF-A0A6L2KCC1-F1
#
_entry.id   AF-A0A6L2KCC1-F1
#
_cell.length_a   1.000
_cell.length_b   1.000
_cell.length_c   1.000
_cell.angle_alpha   90.00
_cell.angle_beta   90.00
_cell.angle_gamma   90.00
#
_symmetry.space_group_name_H-M   'P 1'
#
loop_
_entity.id
_entity.type
_entity.pdbx_description
1 polymer ?
#
loop_
_entity_poly.entity_id
_entity_poly.type
_entity_poly.pdbx_seq_one_letter_code
_entity_poly.pdbx_strand_id
1 'polypeptide(L)'
;MVGANDVIRRKLVDQFHRLAKGGHLSVLATTQRLKNWFYWKGIRKTIKQVVSQCDVCHINKADFTAYPGLLQPLPILEKMWQDISMAFMDRLPMSNGKFMIMVVVDRLRKYAQFIPMSHPYTVTQLKKCKSNEAMMGSFPHYKYDGLIVVTPSVVLDLRMVKKKNKEAVGLLIQWANYATEDAT
;
A
#
# COMPACT_ATOMS: atom_id res chain seq x y z
N MET A 1 4.31 -15.97 51.59
CA MET A 1 3.09 -16.33 50.82
C MET A 1 2.08 -15.19 50.94
N VAL A 2 1.41 -14.81 49.86
CA VAL A 2 0.35 -13.78 49.94
C VAL A 2 -0.96 -14.48 50.32
N GLY A 3 -1.58 -14.05 51.43
CA GLY A 3 -2.84 -14.60 51.93
C GLY A 3 -3.99 -14.53 50.93
N ALA A 4 -5.16 -15.08 51.28
CA ALA A 4 -6.33 -15.20 50.39
C ALA A 4 -7.03 -13.87 50.03
N ASN A 5 -6.42 -12.71 50.32
CA ASN A 5 -7.02 -11.41 50.05
C ASN A 5 -6.82 -10.99 48.57
N ASP A 6 -7.89 -11.09 47.79
CA ASP A 6 -7.87 -10.77 46.36
C ASP A 6 -7.73 -9.27 46.04
N VAL A 7 -8.04 -8.39 47.00
CA VAL A 7 -7.80 -6.95 46.84
C VAL A 7 -6.29 -6.67 46.85
N ILE A 8 -5.57 -7.27 47.80
CA ILE A 8 -4.11 -7.11 47.91
C ILE A 8 -3.41 -7.72 46.70
N ARG A 9 -3.83 -8.91 46.27
CA ARG A 9 -3.28 -9.58 45.08
C ARG A 9 -3.44 -8.73 43.81
N ARG A 10 -4.61 -8.12 43.61
CA ARG A 10 -4.85 -7.23 42.46
C ARG A 10 -4.01 -5.96 42.54
N LYS A 11 -3.97 -5.29 43.70
CA LYS A 11 -3.12 -4.09 43.90
C LYS A 11 -1.65 -4.38 43.60
N LEU A 12 -1.15 -5.53 44.03
CA LEU A 12 0.21 -5.95 43.76
C LEU A 12 0.47 -6.15 42.27
N VAL A 13 -0.41 -6.87 41.57
CA VAL A 13 -0.29 -7.04 40.11
C VAL A 13 -0.33 -5.70 39.39
N ASP A 14 -1.23 -4.80 39.81
CA ASP A 14 -1.39 -3.47 39.23
C ASP A 14 -0.08 -2.65 39.35
N GLN A 15 0.57 -2.67 40.51
CA GLN A 15 1.86 -2.01 40.70
C GLN A 15 2.95 -2.58 39.78
N PHE A 16 3.04 -3.89 39.65
CA PHE A 16 4.08 -4.52 38.81
C PHE A 16 3.81 -4.41 37.30
N HIS A 17 2.58 -4.08 36.90
CA HIS A 17 2.18 -3.93 35.51
C HIS A 17 2.07 -2.47 35.06
N ARG A 18 1.33 -1.63 35.78
CA ARG A 18 0.97 -0.26 35.38
C ARG A 18 1.99 0.81 35.77
N LEU A 19 2.80 0.60 36.81
CA LEU A 19 3.81 1.60 37.18
C LEU A 19 4.87 1.74 36.08
N ALA A 20 5.53 2.89 36.01
CA ALA A 20 6.63 3.15 35.08
C ALA A 20 7.71 2.04 35.12
N LYS A 21 8.01 1.51 36.32
CA LYS A 21 8.92 0.37 36.48
C LYS A 21 8.39 -0.92 35.89
N GLY A 22 7.07 -1.10 35.86
CA GLY A 22 6.33 -2.26 35.35
C GLY A 22 6.09 -2.24 33.84
N GLY A 23 6.11 -1.07 33.21
CA GLY A 23 6.25 -0.88 31.77
C GLY A 23 5.15 -1.50 30.90
N HIS A 24 3.95 -1.76 31.46
CA HIS A 24 2.85 -2.42 30.74
C HIS A 24 3.25 -3.76 30.11
N LEU A 25 4.13 -4.49 30.80
CA LEU A 25 4.64 -5.78 30.35
C LEU A 25 3.52 -6.80 30.07
N SER A 26 3.81 -7.73 29.16
CA SER A 26 2.91 -8.82 28.81
C SER A 26 2.63 -9.73 30.02
N VAL A 27 1.53 -10.49 29.96
CA VAL A 27 1.14 -11.44 31.03
C VAL A 27 2.30 -12.36 31.44
N LEU A 28 3.10 -12.84 30.48
CA LEU A 28 4.24 -13.71 30.75
C LEU A 28 5.35 -12.96 31.50
N ALA A 29 5.73 -11.78 31.01
CA ALA A 29 6.79 -10.97 31.61
C ALA A 29 6.40 -10.47 33.02
N THR A 30 5.17 -9.99 33.21
CA THR A 30 4.64 -9.64 34.54
C THR A 30 4.63 -10.84 35.48
N THR A 31 4.27 -12.04 34.98
CA THR A 31 4.30 -13.26 35.79
C THR A 31 5.70 -13.60 36.25
N GLN A 32 6.69 -13.59 35.36
CA GLN A 32 8.06 -13.95 35.71
C GLN A 32 8.62 -13.00 36.76
N ARG A 33 8.37 -11.69 36.60
CA ARG A 33 8.82 -10.68 37.54
C ARG A 33 8.16 -10.79 38.91
N LEU A 34 6.85 -11.02 38.94
CA LEU A 34 6.09 -11.05 40.19
C LEU A 34 6.38 -12.32 40.99
N LYS A 35 6.67 -13.44 40.30
CA LYS A 35 7.08 -14.71 40.91
C LYS A 35 8.42 -14.67 41.66
N ASN A 36 9.29 -13.70 41.37
CA ASN A 36 10.56 -13.56 42.09
C ASN A 36 10.36 -13.18 43.56
N TRP A 37 9.25 -12.54 43.89
CA TRP A 37 8.99 -11.97 45.22
C TRP A 37 7.76 -12.56 45.89
N PHE A 38 6.76 -12.98 45.10
CA PHE A 38 5.46 -13.41 45.62
C PHE A 38 4.96 -14.69 44.97
N TYR A 39 4.24 -15.46 45.78
CA TYR A 39 3.60 -16.69 45.35
C TYR A 39 2.21 -16.85 45.97
N TRP A 40 1.26 -17.28 45.13
CA TRP A 40 -0.05 -17.81 45.53
C TRP A 40 -0.62 -18.71 44.42
N LYS A 41 -1.54 -19.60 44.79
CA LYS A 41 -2.27 -20.44 43.82
C LYS A 41 -3.10 -19.56 42.89
N GLY A 42 -2.89 -19.70 41.58
CA GLY A 42 -3.65 -18.94 40.57
C GLY A 42 -3.10 -17.55 40.20
N ILE A 43 -1.86 -17.22 40.59
CA ILE A 43 -1.20 -15.94 40.27
C ILE A 43 -1.31 -15.51 38.79
N ARG A 44 -1.11 -16.45 37.86
CA ARG A 44 -1.24 -16.19 36.42
C ARG A 44 -2.65 -15.76 36.00
N LYS A 45 -3.69 -16.31 36.65
CA LYS A 45 -5.10 -15.98 36.37
C LYS A 45 -5.39 -14.53 36.77
N THR A 46 -4.94 -14.12 37.96
CA THR A 46 -5.07 -12.73 38.43
C THR A 46 -4.33 -11.77 37.52
N ILE A 47 -3.10 -12.11 37.09
CA ILE A 47 -2.33 -11.28 36.16
C ILE A 47 -3.05 -11.13 34.82
N LYS A 48 -3.54 -12.23 34.24
CA LYS A 48 -4.27 -12.20 32.97
C LYS A 48 -5.48 -11.26 33.05
N GLN A 49 -6.23 -11.30 34.15
CA GLN A 49 -7.40 -10.44 34.38
C GLN A 49 -7.02 -8.95 34.46
N VAL A 50 -5.97 -8.60 35.21
CA VAL A 50 -5.55 -7.19 35.35
C VAL A 50 -5.01 -6.64 34.03
N VAL A 51 -4.19 -7.42 33.32
CA VAL A 51 -3.64 -7.01 32.01
C VAL A 51 -4.74 -6.86 30.97
N SER A 52 -5.75 -7.74 30.95
CA SER A 52 -6.91 -7.61 30.05
C SER A 52 -7.84 -6.43 30.39
N GLN A 53 -7.68 -5.81 31.56
CA GLN A 53 -8.42 -4.62 31.98
C GLN A 53 -7.53 -3.36 31.94
N CYS A 54 -6.40 -3.41 31.23
CA CYS A 54 -5.51 -2.27 31.09
C CYS A 54 -5.77 -1.57 29.74
N ASP A 55 -6.34 -0.36 29.81
CA ASP A 55 -6.69 0.44 28.62
C ASP A 55 -5.45 0.78 27.77
N VAL A 56 -4.34 1.14 28.42
CA VAL A 56 -3.07 1.43 27.75
C VAL A 56 -2.56 0.23 26.94
N CYS A 57 -2.67 -0.97 27.52
CA CYS A 57 -2.31 -2.19 26.79
C CYS A 57 -3.27 -2.48 25.65
N HIS A 58 -4.58 -2.24 25.84
CA HIS A 58 -5.57 -2.46 24.79
C HIS A 58 -5.36 -1.53 23.58
N ILE A 59 -5.05 -0.25 23.83
CA ILE A 59 -4.84 0.75 22.77
C ILE A 59 -3.53 0.49 22.01
N ASN A 60 -2.46 0.13 22.72
CA ASN A 60 -1.12 -0.01 22.13
C ASN A 60 -0.81 -1.42 21.61
N LYS A 61 -1.69 -2.40 21.84
CA LYS A 61 -1.46 -3.76 21.38
C LYS A 61 -1.73 -3.83 19.89
N ALA A 62 -0.66 -4.06 19.12
CA ALA A 62 -0.78 -4.40 17.72
C ALA A 62 -1.67 -5.65 17.58
N ASP A 63 -2.69 -5.53 16.73
CA ASP A 63 -3.53 -6.65 16.36
C ASP A 63 -2.82 -7.43 15.25
N PHE A 64 -2.35 -8.63 15.60
CA PHE A 64 -1.73 -9.56 14.65
C PHE A 64 -2.73 -10.63 14.19
N THR A 65 -4.03 -10.45 14.46
CA THR A 65 -5.02 -11.33 13.86
C THR A 65 -5.04 -11.12 12.34
N ALA A 66 -5.01 -12.22 11.60
CA ALA A 66 -5.25 -12.17 10.18
C ALA A 66 -6.62 -11.54 9.95
N TYR A 67 -6.75 -10.74 8.88
CA TYR A 67 -8.02 -10.12 8.53
C TYR A 67 -9.12 -11.19 8.55
N PRO A 68 -10.14 -11.05 9.40
CA PRO A 68 -11.12 -12.10 9.59
C PRO A 68 -12.06 -12.12 8.38
N GLY A 69 -11.74 -12.98 7.40
CA GLY A 69 -12.63 -13.27 6.28
C GLY A 69 -11.95 -13.30 4.92
N LEU A 70 -12.66 -13.87 3.95
CA LEU A 70 -12.33 -13.74 2.53
C LEU A 70 -12.75 -12.34 2.06
N LEU A 71 -11.94 -11.72 1.19
CA LEU A 71 -12.35 -10.50 0.49
C LEU A 71 -13.63 -10.81 -0.30
N GLN A 72 -14.74 -10.13 0.01
CA GLN A 72 -15.96 -10.29 -0.76
C GLN A 72 -15.79 -9.66 -2.14
N PRO A 73 -15.93 -10.43 -3.23
CA PRO A 73 -15.89 -9.85 -4.56
C PRO A 73 -17.10 -8.95 -4.75
N LEU A 74 -16.87 -7.82 -5.40
CA LEU A 74 -17.92 -6.89 -5.79
C LEU A 74 -18.77 -7.51 -6.91
N PRO A 75 -20.08 -7.21 -6.97
CA PRO A 75 -20.96 -7.80 -7.98
C PRO A 75 -20.49 -7.45 -9.39
N ILE A 76 -20.75 -8.37 -10.32
CA ILE A 76 -20.49 -8.15 -11.74
C ILE A 76 -21.56 -7.19 -12.27
N LEU A 77 -21.11 -6.17 -13.02
CA LEU A 77 -21.98 -5.14 -13.57
C LEU A 77 -22.44 -5.54 -14.98
N GLU A 78 -23.63 -5.09 -15.37
CA GLU A 78 -24.21 -5.45 -16.68
C GLU A 78 -23.94 -4.40 -17.75
N LYS A 79 -23.71 -3.14 -17.36
CA LYS A 79 -23.50 -2.03 -18.29
C LYS A 79 -22.22 -1.27 -17.96
N MET A 80 -21.60 -0.73 -19.01
CA MET A 80 -20.43 0.15 -18.89
C MET A 80 -20.79 1.41 -18.10
N TRP A 81 -19.82 1.96 -17.37
CA TRP A 81 -19.94 3.21 -16.63
C TRP A 81 -20.97 3.19 -15.49
N GLN A 82 -21.46 2.00 -15.09
CA GLN A 82 -22.31 1.85 -13.90
C GLN A 82 -21.53 2.04 -12.60
N ASP A 83 -20.27 1.61 -12.60
CA ASP A 83 -19.39 1.76 -11.46
C ASP A 83 -17.98 2.11 -11.93
N ILE A 84 -17.42 3.14 -11.30
CA ILE A 84 -16.20 3.78 -11.73
C ILE A 84 -15.28 3.88 -10.51
N SER A 85 -14.06 3.37 -10.67
CA SER A 85 -13.00 3.60 -9.70
C SER A 85 -12.26 4.87 -10.05
N MET A 86 -12.04 5.75 -9.08
CA MET A 86 -11.28 6.98 -9.24
C MET A 86 -10.05 6.97 -8.33
N ALA A 87 -8.90 7.35 -8.88
CA ALA A 87 -7.65 7.48 -8.11
C ALA A 87 -6.86 8.71 -8.55
N PHE A 88 -6.03 9.24 -7.65
CA PHE A 88 -5.10 10.33 -7.94
C PHE A 88 -3.68 9.83 -7.70
N MET A 89 -2.83 9.97 -8.71
CA MET A 89 -1.39 9.77 -8.59
C MET A 89 -0.73 11.14 -8.55
N ASP A 90 -0.17 11.50 -7.39
CA ASP A 90 0.54 12.75 -7.16
C ASP A 90 2.07 12.58 -7.31
N ARG A 91 2.80 13.69 -7.15
CA ARG A 91 4.28 13.73 -7.09
C ARG A 91 4.99 13.14 -8.31
N LEU A 92 4.38 13.26 -9.49
CA LEU A 92 5.03 12.91 -10.73
C LEU A 92 6.02 14.02 -11.13
N PRO A 93 7.07 13.70 -11.90
CA PRO A 93 7.91 14.70 -12.53
C PRO A 93 7.04 15.70 -13.31
N MET A 94 7.39 16.99 -13.20
CA MET A 94 6.58 18.03 -13.81
C MET A 94 6.67 17.96 -15.34
N SER A 95 5.53 17.84 -16.00
CA SER A 95 5.41 17.86 -17.46
C SER A 95 4.32 18.85 -17.84
N ASN A 96 4.66 19.85 -18.66
CA ASN A 96 3.74 20.93 -19.08
C ASN A 96 2.99 21.60 -17.90
N GLY A 97 3.68 21.79 -16.76
CA GLY A 97 3.10 22.38 -15.54
C GLY A 97 2.08 21.48 -14.80
N LYS A 98 2.00 20.20 -15.17
CA LYS A 98 1.18 19.18 -14.52
C LYS A 98 2.10 18.17 -13.83
N PHE A 99 1.71 17.73 -12.63
CA PHE A 99 2.49 16.82 -11.78
C PHE A 99 1.62 15.77 -11.08
N MET A 100 0.36 15.68 -11.49
CA MET A 100 -0.61 14.75 -10.95
C MET A 100 -1.45 14.17 -12.09
N ILE A 101 -1.88 12.92 -11.97
CA ILE A 101 -2.80 12.28 -12.91
C ILE A 101 -4.02 11.79 -12.14
N MET A 102 -5.21 12.18 -12.57
CA MET A 102 -6.46 11.56 -12.14
C MET A 102 -6.77 10.38 -13.07
N VAL A 103 -6.94 9.20 -12.47
CA VAL A 103 -7.30 7.97 -13.18
C VAL A 103 -8.75 7.67 -12.91
N VAL A 104 -9.53 7.47 -13.97
CA VAL A 104 -10.94 7.11 -13.92
C VAL A 104 -11.09 5.78 -14.65
N VAL A 105 -11.49 4.71 -13.95
CA VAL A 105 -11.53 3.35 -14.50
C VAL A 105 -12.95 2.79 -14.45
N ASP A 106 -13.50 2.41 -15.61
CA ASP A 106 -14.71 1.59 -15.69
C ASP A 106 -14.41 0.18 -15.16
N ARG A 107 -15.12 -0.23 -14.11
CA ARG A 107 -14.80 -1.48 -13.41
C ARG A 107 -15.12 -2.73 -14.22
N LEU A 108 -16.07 -2.63 -15.15
CA LEU A 108 -16.52 -3.71 -16.02
C LEU A 108 -15.50 -4.03 -17.11
N ARG A 109 -15.16 -3.05 -17.97
CA ARG A 109 -14.24 -3.27 -19.10
C ARG A 109 -12.79 -2.91 -18.82
N LYS A 110 -12.47 -2.48 -17.60
CA LYS A 110 -11.14 -1.97 -17.21
C LYS A 110 -10.67 -0.80 -18.08
N TYR A 111 -11.63 -0.04 -18.58
CA TYR A 111 -11.37 1.13 -19.40
C TYR A 111 -10.84 2.27 -18.54
N ALA A 112 -9.63 2.77 -18.80
CA ALA A 112 -9.03 3.83 -18.00
C ALA A 112 -8.96 5.15 -18.78
N GLN A 113 -9.31 6.24 -18.12
CA GLN A 113 -9.08 7.60 -18.58
C GLN A 113 -8.06 8.26 -17.67
N PHE A 114 -7.01 8.83 -18.27
CA PHE A 114 -5.93 9.52 -17.56
C PHE A 114 -6.05 11.02 -17.83
N ILE A 115 -6.22 11.81 -16.77
CA ILE A 115 -6.43 13.24 -16.87
C ILE A 115 -5.28 13.96 -16.14
N PRO A 116 -4.39 14.67 -16.86
CA PRO A 116 -3.28 15.39 -16.25
C PRO A 116 -3.75 16.63 -15.49
N MET A 117 -3.25 16.81 -14.28
CA MET A 117 -3.70 17.82 -13.32
C MET A 117 -2.55 18.43 -12.52
N SER A 118 -2.87 19.52 -11.83
CA SER A 118 -1.95 20.30 -10.98
C SER A 118 -2.68 20.67 -9.69
N HIS A 119 -1.96 20.73 -8.57
CA HIS A 119 -2.51 21.18 -7.31
C HIS A 119 -2.36 22.71 -7.16
N PRO A 120 -3.29 23.41 -6.48
CA PRO A 120 -4.54 22.89 -5.91
C PRO A 120 -5.61 22.64 -6.98
N TYR A 121 -6.46 21.63 -6.76
CA TYR A 121 -7.65 21.40 -7.58
C TYR A 121 -8.94 21.54 -6.74
N THR A 122 -9.99 22.04 -7.36
CA THR A 122 -11.32 22.16 -6.75
C THR A 122 -12.32 21.24 -7.46
N VAL A 123 -13.41 20.88 -6.78
CA VAL A 123 -14.48 20.05 -7.38
C VAL A 123 -15.04 20.68 -8.66
N THR A 124 -15.08 22.01 -8.75
CA THR A 124 -15.53 22.72 -9.95
C THR A 124 -14.57 22.57 -11.12
N GLN A 125 -13.26 22.47 -10.87
CA GLN A 125 -12.27 22.17 -11.89
C GLN A 125 -12.36 20.70 -12.33
N LEU A 126 -12.55 19.77 -11.40
CA LEU A 126 -12.74 18.34 -11.71
C LEU A 126 -13.94 18.10 -12.63
N LYS A 127 -15.06 18.78 -12.41
CA LYS A 127 -16.25 18.70 -13.28
C LYS A 127 -16.00 19.16 -14.71
N LYS A 128 -15.01 20.05 -14.92
CA LYS A 128 -14.65 20.58 -16.24
C LYS A 128 -13.59 19.74 -16.94
N CYS A 129 -12.93 18.83 -16.23
CA CYS A 129 -11.95 17.92 -16.81
C CYS A 129 -12.66 16.97 -17.78
N LYS A 130 -12.46 17.20 -19.07
CA LYS A 130 -12.83 16.26 -20.12
C LYS A 130 -11.63 15.37 -20.39
N SER A 131 -11.86 14.06 -20.45
CA SER A 131 -10.88 13.16 -21.03
C SER A 131 -10.84 13.41 -22.53
N ASN A 132 -9.64 13.68 -23.05
CA ASN A 132 -9.39 13.44 -24.46
C ASN A 132 -9.46 11.93 -24.66
N GLU A 133 -10.01 11.51 -25.80
CA GLU A 133 -10.33 10.13 -26.19
C GLU A 133 -9.90 9.08 -25.18
N ALA A 134 -10.94 8.52 -24.58
CA ALA A 134 -10.92 7.25 -23.93
C ALA A 134 -9.86 6.36 -24.64
N MET A 135 -8.76 5.98 -24.00
CA MET A 135 -7.80 5.04 -24.60
C MET A 135 -8.18 3.64 -24.16
N MET A 136 -8.54 2.77 -25.11
CA MET A 136 -8.53 1.31 -24.89
C MET A 136 -7.06 0.86 -24.94
N GLY A 137 -6.24 1.44 -24.06
CA GLY A 137 -4.83 1.15 -24.00
C GLY A 137 -4.65 -0.22 -23.38
N SER A 138 -4.15 -1.18 -24.15
CA SER A 138 -3.37 -2.25 -23.56
C SER A 138 -2.24 -1.59 -22.78
N PHE A 139 -2.23 -1.73 -21.45
CA PHE A 139 -1.08 -1.31 -20.65
C PHE A 139 0.18 -1.89 -21.31
N PRO A 140 1.27 -1.12 -21.44
CA PRO A 140 2.50 -1.64 -22.02
C PRO A 140 2.87 -2.92 -21.27
N HIS A 141 3.15 -3.99 -22.01
CA HIS A 141 3.48 -5.25 -21.37
C HIS A 141 4.74 -5.04 -20.53
N TYR A 142 4.67 -5.27 -19.23
CA TYR A 142 5.83 -5.17 -18.35
C TYR A 142 6.53 -6.52 -18.31
N LYS A 143 7.87 -6.52 -18.26
CA LYS A 143 8.63 -7.69 -17.82
C LYS A 143 8.43 -7.86 -16.31
N TYR A 144 8.71 -9.06 -15.79
CA TYR A 144 8.68 -9.33 -14.34
C TYR A 144 9.55 -8.37 -13.51
N ASP A 145 10.51 -7.72 -14.17
CA ASP A 145 11.47 -6.78 -13.59
C ASP A 145 10.98 -5.32 -13.61
N GLY A 146 9.74 -5.06 -14.02
CA GLY A 146 9.15 -3.71 -14.08
C GLY A 146 9.55 -2.86 -15.30
N LEU A 147 10.37 -3.41 -16.20
CA LEU A 147 10.75 -2.74 -17.45
C LEU A 147 9.67 -2.88 -18.52
N ILE A 148 9.40 -1.79 -19.25
CA ILE A 148 8.48 -1.79 -20.40
C ILE A 148 9.05 -2.69 -21.51
N VAL A 149 8.25 -3.63 -21.99
CA VAL A 149 8.58 -4.40 -23.20
C VAL A 149 8.41 -3.48 -24.40
N VAL A 150 9.53 -3.13 -25.02
CA VAL A 150 9.56 -2.31 -26.23
C VAL A 150 9.60 -3.25 -27.44
N THR A 151 8.61 -3.14 -28.33
CA THR A 151 8.57 -3.91 -29.58
C THR A 151 8.93 -3.02 -30.77
N PRO A 152 9.84 -3.46 -31.66
CA PRO A 152 10.18 -2.70 -32.85
C PRO A 152 8.97 -2.67 -33.78
N SER A 153 8.58 -1.48 -34.22
CA SER A 153 7.42 -1.27 -35.11
C SER A 153 7.88 -1.14 -36.56
N VAL A 154 8.77 -0.18 -36.84
CA VAL A 154 9.22 0.17 -38.19
C VAL A 154 10.69 0.55 -38.16
N VAL A 155 11.46 0.18 -39.19
CA VAL A 155 12.81 0.71 -39.42
C VAL A 155 12.70 2.01 -40.20
N LEU A 156 13.13 3.12 -39.60
CA LEU A 156 13.07 4.45 -40.21
C LEU A 156 14.29 4.76 -41.08
N ASP A 157 15.47 4.29 -40.68
CA ASP A 157 16.72 4.57 -41.40
C ASP A 157 17.75 3.43 -41.25
N LEU A 158 18.64 3.34 -42.23
CA LEU A 158 19.69 2.34 -42.38
C LEU A 158 21.00 3.05 -42.71
N ARG A 159 21.95 3.04 -41.78
CA ARG A 159 23.24 3.73 -41.95
C ARG A 159 24.43 2.84 -41.62
N MET A 160 25.53 3.05 -42.33
CA MET A 160 26.80 2.39 -41.99
C MET A 160 27.44 3.08 -40.79
N VAL A 161 27.73 2.32 -39.73
CA VAL A 161 28.34 2.80 -38.49
C VAL A 161 29.59 1.99 -38.20
N LYS A 162 30.67 2.67 -37.83
CA LYS A 162 31.91 2.00 -37.42
C LYS A 162 31.84 1.68 -35.93
N LYS A 163 31.66 0.40 -35.57
CA LYS A 163 31.61 -0.06 -34.18
C LYS A 163 32.81 -0.95 -33.89
N LYS A 164 33.61 -0.59 -32.88
CA LYS A 164 34.87 -1.30 -32.52
C LYS A 164 35.78 -1.56 -33.73
N ASN A 165 35.96 -0.52 -34.55
CA ASN A 165 36.81 -0.52 -35.74
C ASN A 165 36.40 -1.49 -36.88
N LYS A 166 35.17 -2.02 -36.83
CA LYS A 166 34.55 -2.78 -37.92
C LYS A 166 33.35 -2.00 -38.45
N GLU A 167 33.14 -2.06 -39.76
CA GLU A 167 31.94 -1.51 -40.38
C GLU A 167 30.75 -2.40 -40.06
N ALA A 168 29.66 -1.79 -39.57
CA ALA A 168 28.43 -2.47 -39.20
C ALA A 168 27.23 -1.65 -39.69
N VAL A 169 26.12 -2.33 -39.94
CA VAL A 169 24.86 -1.68 -40.28
C VAL A 169 24.17 -1.25 -38.98
N GLY A 170 23.89 0.04 -38.86
CA GLY A 170 23.04 0.62 -37.82
C GLY A 170 21.61 0.79 -38.35
N LEU A 171 20.64 0.32 -37.58
CA LEU A 171 19.21 0.51 -37.82
C LEU A 171 18.71 1.62 -36.88
N LEU A 172 17.92 2.55 -37.40
CA LEU A 172 17.11 3.45 -36.59
C LEU A 172 15.68 2.89 -36.54
N ILE A 173 15.22 2.52 -35.35
CA ILE A 173 13.96 1.80 -35.17
C ILE A 173 12.96 2.69 -34.45
N GLN A 174 11.77 2.83 -35.05
CA GLN A 174 10.58 3.34 -34.36
C GLN A 174 9.96 2.22 -33.52
N TRP A 175 9.70 2.51 -32.26
CA TRP A 175 9.14 1.56 -31.31
C TRP A 175 7.61 1.71 -31.21
N ALA A 176 6.88 0.61 -31.09
CA ALA A 176 5.40 0.62 -31.14
C ALA A 176 4.71 1.43 -30.02
N ASN A 177 5.43 1.66 -28.91
CA ASN A 177 4.91 2.34 -27.71
C ASN A 177 5.55 3.72 -27.46
N TYR A 178 6.32 4.25 -28.42
CA TYR A 178 7.03 5.53 -28.28
C TYR A 178 6.73 6.46 -29.45
N ALA A 179 6.89 7.77 -29.23
CA ALA A 179 6.77 8.75 -30.29
C ALA A 179 7.90 8.57 -31.33
N THR A 180 7.67 9.03 -32.56
CA THR A 180 8.66 8.97 -33.65
C THR A 180 9.98 9.68 -33.30
N GLU A 181 9.94 10.66 -32.40
CA GLU A 181 11.10 11.42 -31.92
C GLU A 181 12.01 10.62 -30.98
N ASP A 182 11.51 9.53 -30.38
CA ASP A 182 12.26 8.64 -29.49
C ASP A 182 12.83 7.40 -30.23
N ALA A 183 12.79 7.41 -31.56
CA ALA A 183 13.36 6.33 -32.37
C ALA A 183 14.87 6.21 -32.13
N THR A 184 15.36 4.97 -31.98
CA THR A 184 16.76 4.68 -31.62
C THR A 184 17.35 3.54 -32.44
#